data_AF-A0A6A6IHH5-F1
#
_entry.id   AF-A0A6A6IHH5-F1
#
_cell.length_a   1.000
_cell.length_b   1.000
_cell.length_c   1.000
_cell.angle_alpha   90.00
_cell.angle_beta   90.00
_cell.angle_gamma   90.00
#
_symmetry.space_group_name_H-M   'P 1'
#
loop_
_entity.id
_entity.type
_entity.pdbx_description
1 polymer ?
#
loop_
_entity_poly.entity_id
_entity_poly.type
_entity_poly.pdbx_seq_one_letter_code
_entity_poly.pdbx_strand_id
1 'polypeptide(L)'
;MGQRHQLFVIAKIQGRYRSLAAVHHQWLYGLSALKSCDRLIKIFSDPGNRHVLRLELARASTLPAEVWKKKLEWNNCIPEFPFVTTCLTIGAGVDSDTGDTSLVIPERWNMGFDEGDNNDGITVLDITNPEGVRYCFVQWLCGGRDSMVPLTGEDYLTTYYEPADHTAEMKGVMQRLEKLPLIGSGDLQDAWPDGSWKTREQNGLSPVDSDPCASDTSPQTSAAGTGSLTRLAMERTIETLLTEEDDLLEEVEQLPLFLPSLRSYLSRHPGVVSSSPFGFDMLTRALQGLHELDLHLYPDLSGEQVLALVANAASEITMLDLSGNHNLSPEHISRLHHHNKILKLCVWDNDGIPLADLKALVAQGTVRELLHRDLFLQPFHEYEKRASRRAKAHEVTNKTVSDFPGSCASQLIWAWAKGAQHEDASCETNPFSPESRLYKEIQSMTPGMQLGDPFEPLPLMVLPIGDAPLTPESLLTVTGRLIKALPLLNPSPFSRSTTGLFFASAMALSDSTSPYTVHPLPPKLYANARAAYQSTGVHLGDSTISVAPGKWSVLFIQVLKQGFSTVGMRTAFLSANDKGELRVCDSATFMAETGSTHLSSNWKDVSDSVNVTDCDEETAKDFIRLVDLVNGKASTN
;
A
#
# COMPACT_ATOMS: atom_id res chain seq x y z
N MET A 1 5.71 27.92 -11.96
CA MET A 1 5.84 26.45 -11.89
C MET A 1 6.47 26.13 -10.55
N GLY A 2 5.95 25.17 -9.79
CA GLY A 2 6.46 24.89 -8.44
C GLY A 2 7.81 24.20 -8.42
N GLN A 3 8.37 24.07 -7.21
CA GLN A 3 9.49 23.16 -6.96
C GLN A 3 9.03 21.73 -7.21
N ARG A 4 9.84 20.98 -7.95
CA ARG A 4 9.61 19.62 -8.36
C ARG A 4 10.73 18.82 -7.76
N HIS A 5 10.41 17.77 -7.03
CA HIS A 5 11.38 16.91 -6.37
C HIS A 5 11.03 15.47 -6.71
N GLN A 6 12.03 14.63 -6.95
CA GLN A 6 11.81 13.23 -7.27
C GLN A 6 12.29 12.34 -6.14
N LEU A 7 11.61 11.21 -5.97
CA LEU A 7 11.99 10.19 -5.00
C LEU A 7 12.26 8.91 -5.76
N PHE A 8 13.37 8.27 -5.42
CA PHE A 8 13.85 7.05 -6.05
C PHE A 8 13.99 5.95 -5.02
N VAL A 9 13.67 4.73 -5.43
CA VAL A 9 14.00 3.51 -4.70
C VAL A 9 14.97 2.71 -5.55
N ILE A 10 16.15 2.44 -4.99
CA ILE A 10 17.21 1.64 -5.62
C ILE A 10 17.45 0.35 -4.83
N ALA A 11 18.06 -0.64 -5.48
CA ALA A 11 18.59 -1.82 -4.82
C ALA A 11 19.77 -2.39 -5.61
N LYS A 12 20.68 -3.10 -4.93
CA LYS A 12 21.81 -3.81 -5.53
C LYS A 12 21.33 -5.14 -6.09
N ILE A 13 21.14 -5.19 -7.40
CA ILE A 13 20.65 -6.35 -8.15
C ILE A 13 21.80 -6.91 -8.99
N GLN A 14 22.12 -8.19 -8.79
CA GLN A 14 23.22 -8.86 -9.50
C GLN A 14 24.56 -8.08 -9.41
N GLY A 15 24.85 -7.50 -8.24
CA GLY A 15 26.09 -6.78 -7.97
C GLY A 15 26.11 -5.31 -8.38
N ARG A 16 25.04 -4.77 -8.98
CA ARG A 16 24.92 -3.36 -9.40
C ARG A 16 23.65 -2.71 -8.87
N TYR A 17 23.71 -1.45 -8.44
CA TYR A 17 22.53 -0.68 -8.10
C TYR A 17 21.64 -0.41 -9.32
N ARG A 18 20.34 -0.63 -9.14
CA ARG A 18 19.29 -0.41 -10.14
C ARG A 18 18.17 0.41 -9.52
N SER A 19 17.60 1.31 -10.32
CA SER A 19 16.38 2.05 -9.96
C SER A 19 15.15 1.15 -10.15
N LEU A 20 14.47 0.82 -9.06
CA LEU A 20 13.28 -0.04 -9.05
C LEU A 20 11.99 0.77 -9.21
N ALA A 21 11.92 1.93 -8.57
CA ALA A 21 10.78 2.82 -8.70
C ALA A 21 11.23 4.28 -8.59
N ALA A 22 10.47 5.15 -9.25
CA ALA A 22 10.63 6.58 -9.14
C ALA A 22 9.25 7.24 -9.08
N VAL A 23 9.14 8.33 -8.33
CA VAL A 23 7.97 9.18 -8.34
C VAL A 23 8.37 10.64 -8.40
N HIS A 24 7.52 11.45 -8.99
CA HIS A 24 7.60 12.90 -8.99
C HIS A 24 6.60 13.48 -7.99
N HIS A 25 7.07 14.41 -7.16
CA HIS A 25 6.26 15.12 -6.19
C HIS A 25 6.37 16.64 -6.43
N GLN A 26 5.22 17.31 -6.57
CA GLN A 26 5.17 18.77 -6.66
C GLN A 26 5.19 19.36 -5.26
N TRP A 27 6.02 20.38 -5.02
CA TRP A 27 6.13 21.10 -3.75
C TRP A 27 6.67 20.27 -2.57
N LEU A 28 7.53 19.30 -2.84
CA LEU A 28 8.27 18.57 -1.80
C LEU A 28 9.67 19.17 -1.63
N TYR A 29 9.91 19.87 -0.53
CA TYR A 29 11.19 20.52 -0.25
C TYR A 29 11.34 20.79 1.26
N GLY A 30 12.56 21.08 1.71
CA GLY A 30 12.82 21.36 3.13
C GLY A 30 12.27 20.28 4.07
N LEU A 31 11.49 20.68 5.08
CA LEU A 31 10.94 19.75 6.09
C LEU A 31 9.99 18.70 5.49
N SER A 32 9.21 19.03 4.45
CA SER A 32 8.25 18.06 3.89
C SER A 32 8.96 16.89 3.20
N ALA A 33 10.12 17.14 2.58
CA ALA A 33 10.98 16.09 2.01
C ALA A 33 11.52 15.16 3.11
N LEU A 34 12.00 15.73 4.22
CA LEU A 34 12.47 14.96 5.38
C LEU A 34 11.37 14.08 5.99
N LYS A 35 10.18 14.64 6.21
CA LYS A 35 9.02 13.88 6.71
C LYS A 35 8.64 12.74 5.78
N SER A 36 8.63 12.99 4.47
CA SER A 36 8.32 11.96 3.47
C SER A 36 9.37 10.85 3.45
N CYS A 37 10.65 11.19 3.57
CA CYS A 37 11.72 10.21 3.74
C CYS A 37 11.54 9.36 5.01
N ASP A 38 11.29 9.99 6.17
CA ASP A 38 11.04 9.30 7.46
C ASP A 38 9.85 8.32 7.34
N ARG A 39 8.75 8.72 6.69
CA ARG A 39 7.60 7.83 6.44
C ARG A 39 7.95 6.68 5.51
N LEU A 40 8.68 6.94 4.42
CA LEU A 40 9.10 5.89 3.48
C LEU A 40 10.02 4.87 4.13
N ILE A 41 10.96 5.31 4.97
CA ILE A 41 11.81 4.40 5.75
C ILE A 41 10.96 3.51 6.65
N LYS A 42 9.97 4.07 7.36
CA LYS A 42 9.06 3.30 8.21
C LYS A 42 8.27 2.27 7.40
N ILE A 43 7.76 2.64 6.22
CA ILE A 43 7.07 1.73 5.30
C ILE A 43 8.01 0.61 4.84
N PHE A 44 9.19 0.92 4.30
CA PHE A 44 10.09 -0.09 3.77
C PHE A 44 10.72 -0.99 4.85
N SER A 45 10.84 -0.48 6.09
CA SER A 45 11.38 -1.23 7.22
C SER A 45 10.32 -2.06 7.97
N ASP A 46 9.03 -1.83 7.67
CA ASP A 46 7.92 -2.48 8.37
C ASP A 46 7.95 -4.00 8.15
N PRO A 47 7.88 -4.81 9.23
CA PRO A 47 7.90 -6.27 9.13
C PRO A 47 6.82 -6.85 8.20
N GLY A 48 5.62 -6.24 8.16
CA GLY A 48 4.51 -6.67 7.31
C GLY A 48 4.81 -6.54 5.81
N ASN A 49 5.73 -5.66 5.43
CA ASN A 49 6.11 -5.42 4.04
C ASN A 49 7.30 -6.27 3.58
N ARG A 50 8.12 -6.81 4.51
CA ARG A 50 9.40 -7.47 4.19
C ARG A 50 9.26 -8.64 3.23
N HIS A 51 8.22 -9.45 3.38
CA HIS A 51 8.02 -10.61 2.54
C HIS A 51 7.81 -10.20 1.07
N VAL A 52 6.91 -9.25 0.81
CA VAL A 52 6.64 -8.77 -0.55
C VAL A 52 7.84 -8.03 -1.16
N LEU A 53 8.58 -7.28 -0.35
CA LEU A 53 9.84 -6.65 -0.78
C LEU A 53 10.86 -7.70 -1.24
N ARG A 54 11.03 -8.79 -0.48
CA ARG A 54 11.92 -9.89 -0.86
C ARG A 54 11.48 -10.54 -2.17
N LEU A 55 10.18 -10.71 -2.39
CA LEU A 55 9.65 -11.25 -3.65
C LEU A 55 9.93 -10.33 -4.85
N GLU A 56 9.80 -9.01 -4.70
CA GLU A 56 10.17 -8.07 -5.77
C GLU A 56 11.67 -7.98 -6.01
N LEU A 57 12.50 -8.07 -4.97
CA LEU A 57 13.96 -8.13 -5.10
C LEU A 57 14.42 -9.44 -5.75
N ALA A 58 13.79 -10.57 -5.40
CA ALA A 58 14.03 -11.86 -6.04
C ALA A 58 13.68 -11.79 -7.53
N ARG A 59 12.50 -11.27 -7.88
CA ARG A 59 12.14 -11.00 -9.29
C ARG A 59 13.16 -10.10 -9.98
N ALA A 60 13.57 -8.99 -9.36
CA ALA A 60 14.56 -8.09 -9.95
C ALA A 60 15.86 -8.84 -10.30
N SER A 61 16.26 -9.80 -9.45
CA SER A 61 17.46 -10.62 -9.66
C SER A 61 17.33 -11.68 -10.76
N THR A 62 16.12 -12.05 -11.18
CA THR A 62 15.88 -12.99 -12.29
C THR A 62 15.68 -12.30 -13.63
N LEU A 63 15.41 -10.98 -13.63
CA LEU A 63 15.23 -10.22 -14.87
C LEU A 63 16.49 -10.24 -15.76
N PRO A 64 16.35 -10.54 -17.07
CA PRO A 64 17.46 -10.47 -18.01
C PRO A 64 18.07 -9.07 -18.12
N ALA A 65 19.39 -8.99 -18.37
CA ALA A 65 20.09 -7.72 -18.53
C ALA A 65 19.48 -6.80 -19.61
N GLU A 66 18.85 -7.37 -20.65
CA GLU A 66 18.20 -6.61 -21.72
C GLU A 66 16.94 -5.89 -21.26
N VAL A 67 16.24 -6.41 -20.25
CA VAL A 67 15.09 -5.75 -19.63
C VAL A 67 15.53 -4.45 -18.96
N TRP A 68 16.69 -4.46 -18.28
CA TRP A 68 17.30 -3.27 -17.66
C TRP A 68 17.90 -2.25 -18.65
N LYS A 69 18.14 -2.63 -19.90
CA LYS A 69 18.64 -1.71 -20.94
C LYS A 69 17.52 -1.10 -21.78
N LYS A 70 16.31 -1.64 -21.68
CA LYS A 70 15.18 -1.19 -22.48
C LYS A 70 14.80 0.23 -22.07
N LYS A 71 14.89 1.17 -23.02
CA LYS A 71 14.31 2.51 -22.83
C LYS A 71 12.79 2.40 -22.87
N LEU A 72 12.15 2.82 -21.79
CA LEU A 72 10.70 2.86 -21.67
C LEU A 72 10.17 4.16 -22.29
N GLU A 73 9.04 4.09 -22.99
CA GLU A 73 8.37 5.29 -23.48
C GLU A 73 7.89 6.15 -22.32
N TRP A 74 7.98 7.49 -22.45
CA TRP A 74 7.60 8.44 -21.41
C TRP A 74 6.20 8.19 -20.82
N ASN A 75 5.26 7.75 -21.66
CA ASN A 75 3.87 7.53 -21.27
C ASN A 75 3.64 6.16 -20.60
N ASN A 76 4.60 5.24 -20.64
CA ASN A 76 4.49 3.94 -19.99
C ASN A 76 4.94 4.03 -18.54
N CYS A 77 4.00 4.37 -17.66
CA CYS A 77 4.19 4.41 -16.22
C CYS A 77 3.73 3.11 -15.53
N ILE A 78 3.55 2.00 -16.25
CA ILE A 78 3.26 0.70 -15.62
C ILE A 78 4.54 0.25 -14.89
N PRO A 79 4.48 0.03 -13.57
CA PRO A 79 5.66 -0.37 -12.82
C PRO A 79 6.02 -1.84 -13.07
N GLU A 80 7.31 -2.14 -13.16
CA GLU A 80 7.79 -3.52 -13.10
C GLU A 80 7.71 -4.09 -11.68
N PHE A 81 7.92 -3.20 -10.69
CA PHE A 81 7.91 -3.46 -9.25
C PHE A 81 6.72 -2.72 -8.61
N PRO A 82 5.48 -3.21 -8.81
CA PRO A 82 4.27 -2.54 -8.38
C PRO A 82 4.15 -2.36 -6.87
N PHE A 83 4.68 -3.27 -6.05
CA PHE A 83 4.64 -3.14 -4.59
C PHE A 83 5.55 -1.99 -4.13
N VAL A 84 6.82 -2.00 -4.55
CA VAL A 84 7.77 -0.92 -4.25
C VAL A 84 7.25 0.43 -4.76
N THR A 85 6.65 0.46 -5.95
CA THR A 85 6.03 1.68 -6.51
C THR A 85 4.83 2.14 -5.67
N THR A 86 4.03 1.21 -5.16
CA THR A 86 2.89 1.52 -4.28
C THR A 86 3.36 2.09 -2.94
N CYS A 87 4.35 1.46 -2.29
CA CYS A 87 5.00 1.98 -1.08
C CYS A 87 5.53 3.40 -1.29
N LEU A 88 6.25 3.62 -2.40
CA LEU A 88 6.81 4.92 -2.75
C LEU A 88 5.73 5.98 -2.99
N THR A 89 4.67 5.62 -3.72
CA THR A 89 3.55 6.53 -4.01
C THR A 89 2.82 6.95 -2.75
N ILE A 90 2.52 6.00 -1.85
CA ILE A 90 1.79 6.26 -0.61
C ILE A 90 2.64 7.07 0.36
N GLY A 91 3.88 6.64 0.64
CA GLY A 91 4.74 7.31 1.61
C GLY A 91 5.11 8.74 1.22
N ALA A 92 5.25 8.99 -0.10
CA ALA A 92 5.46 10.33 -0.62
C ALA A 92 4.16 11.16 -0.66
N GLY A 93 3.01 10.54 -0.97
CA GLY A 93 1.79 11.27 -1.28
C GLY A 93 0.85 11.52 -0.10
N VAL A 94 0.98 10.76 0.98
CA VAL A 94 0.08 10.85 2.14
C VAL A 94 0.84 10.85 3.45
N ASP A 95 0.52 11.83 4.28
CA ASP A 95 0.84 11.83 5.70
C ASP A 95 -0.40 11.40 6.48
N SER A 96 -0.38 10.19 7.04
CA SER A 96 -1.52 9.67 7.81
C SER A 96 -1.71 10.37 9.16
N ASP A 97 -0.66 11.01 9.68
CA ASP A 97 -0.69 11.65 10.99
C ASP A 97 -1.30 13.05 10.88
N THR A 98 -0.98 13.76 9.79
CA THR A 98 -1.51 15.10 9.51
C THR A 98 -2.65 15.11 8.50
N GLY A 99 -2.99 13.99 7.86
CA GLY A 99 -3.95 13.98 6.75
C GLY A 99 -3.50 14.76 5.52
N ASP A 100 -2.27 15.28 5.50
CA ASP A 100 -1.75 16.04 4.38
C ASP A 100 -1.60 15.12 3.18
N THR A 101 -2.05 15.61 2.03
CA THR A 101 -1.98 14.87 0.78
C THR A 101 -1.37 15.70 -0.31
N SER A 102 -0.58 15.03 -1.13
CA SER A 102 0.08 15.60 -2.28
C SER A 102 -0.10 14.70 -3.48
N LEU A 103 -0.18 15.33 -4.66
CA LEU A 103 -0.12 14.56 -5.89
C LEU A 103 1.29 14.03 -6.08
N VAL A 104 1.38 12.71 -6.12
CA VAL A 104 2.57 11.98 -6.51
C VAL A 104 2.30 11.29 -7.85
N ILE A 105 3.20 11.49 -8.79
CA ILE A 105 3.14 10.91 -10.13
C ILE A 105 4.20 9.80 -10.20
N PRO A 106 3.79 8.53 -10.24
CA PRO A 106 4.67 7.43 -10.64
C PRO A 106 5.36 7.74 -11.95
N GLU A 107 6.68 7.67 -11.91
CA GLU A 107 7.56 7.81 -13.06
C GLU A 107 7.97 6.43 -13.57
N ARG A 108 8.69 6.41 -14.70
CA ARG A 108 9.18 5.18 -15.30
C ARG A 108 10.16 4.48 -14.35
N TRP A 109 9.97 3.18 -14.14
CA TRP A 109 10.97 2.38 -13.44
C TRP A 109 12.27 2.36 -14.25
N ASN A 110 13.41 2.19 -13.58
CA ASN A 110 14.73 2.21 -14.21
C ASN A 110 15.07 3.51 -14.97
N MET A 111 14.40 4.63 -14.67
CA MET A 111 14.78 5.93 -15.22
C MET A 111 16.08 6.47 -14.60
N GLY A 112 16.81 7.29 -15.37
CA GLY A 112 17.92 8.10 -14.87
C GLY A 112 17.48 9.15 -13.85
N PHE A 113 18.40 9.59 -13.00
CA PHE A 113 18.14 10.59 -11.95
C PHE A 113 17.76 11.98 -12.50
N ASP A 114 18.13 12.29 -13.73
CA ASP A 114 17.93 13.57 -14.44
C ASP A 114 16.95 13.45 -15.62
N GLU A 115 16.36 12.27 -15.83
CA GLU A 115 15.44 12.05 -16.96
C GLU A 115 14.06 12.67 -16.76
N GLY A 116 13.75 13.20 -15.58
CA GLY A 116 12.45 13.81 -15.30
C GLY A 116 12.46 15.31 -15.16
N ASP A 117 11.27 15.89 -15.13
CA ASP A 117 11.08 17.33 -14.92
C ASP A 117 11.25 17.66 -13.43
N ASN A 118 12.50 17.87 -13.03
CA ASN A 118 12.87 18.17 -11.66
C ASN A 118 13.73 19.45 -11.67
N ASN A 119 13.55 20.30 -10.66
CA ASN A 119 14.25 21.58 -10.55
C ASN A 119 14.70 21.91 -9.12
N ASP A 120 14.69 20.92 -8.22
CA ASP A 120 15.03 21.08 -6.81
C ASP A 120 16.12 20.09 -6.41
N GLY A 121 15.74 18.81 -6.34
CA GLY A 121 16.61 17.74 -5.89
C GLY A 121 15.94 16.36 -5.92
N ILE A 122 16.63 15.36 -5.41
CA ILE A 122 16.15 14.00 -5.31
C ILE A 122 16.31 13.45 -3.90
N THR A 123 15.38 12.59 -3.49
CA THR A 123 15.49 11.71 -2.33
C THR A 123 15.73 10.30 -2.86
N VAL A 124 16.74 9.60 -2.34
CA VAL A 124 17.05 8.22 -2.75
C VAL A 124 16.95 7.31 -1.53
N LEU A 125 16.23 6.20 -1.67
CA LEU A 125 16.16 5.12 -0.69
C LEU A 125 16.77 3.86 -1.28
N ASP A 126 17.58 3.16 -0.49
CA ASP A 126 18.15 1.87 -0.84
C ASP A 126 17.49 0.77 0.00
N ILE A 127 16.83 -0.16 -0.69
CA ILE A 127 16.11 -1.29 -0.10
C ILE A 127 16.79 -2.63 -0.35
N THR A 128 18.08 -2.64 -0.75
CA THR A 128 18.86 -3.88 -0.93
C THR A 128 18.71 -4.83 0.26
N ASN A 129 18.70 -4.27 1.48
CA ASN A 129 18.33 -4.96 2.70
C ASN A 129 17.11 -4.26 3.32
N PRO A 130 15.89 -4.84 3.24
CA PRO A 130 14.69 -4.27 3.87
C PRO A 130 14.79 -4.04 5.38
N GLU A 131 15.73 -4.69 6.07
CA GLU A 131 15.95 -4.50 7.52
C GLU A 131 16.93 -3.36 7.83
N GLY A 132 17.66 -2.90 6.82
CA GLY A 132 18.67 -1.86 6.91
C GLY A 132 18.53 -0.85 5.77
N VAL A 133 17.33 -0.26 5.65
CA VAL A 133 17.04 0.75 4.62
C VAL A 133 18.01 1.93 4.79
N ARG A 134 18.66 2.32 3.70
CA ARG A 134 19.59 3.45 3.64
C ARG A 134 18.94 4.59 2.87
N TYR A 135 19.41 5.82 3.09
CA TYR A 135 18.86 6.98 2.37
C TYR A 135 19.94 8.01 2.04
N CYS A 136 19.64 8.92 1.11
CA CYS A 136 20.30 10.22 1.03
C CYS A 136 19.39 11.23 0.33
N PHE A 137 19.69 12.52 0.52
CA PHE A 137 19.18 13.59 -0.33
C PHE A 137 20.27 14.06 -1.30
N VAL A 138 19.88 14.61 -2.44
CA VAL A 138 20.78 15.34 -3.35
C VAL A 138 20.05 16.58 -3.82
N GLN A 139 20.69 17.74 -3.75
CA GLN A 139 20.11 19.00 -4.23
C GLN A 139 20.98 19.60 -5.33
N TRP A 140 20.37 20.10 -6.40
CA TRP A 140 21.14 20.64 -7.53
C TRP A 140 21.59 22.09 -7.35
N LEU A 141 20.83 22.88 -6.59
CA LEU A 141 21.01 24.33 -6.50
C LEU A 141 21.47 24.80 -5.11
N CYS A 142 22.45 24.13 -4.50
CA CYS A 142 23.14 24.67 -3.33
C CYS A 142 24.06 25.84 -3.74
N GLY A 143 23.63 27.09 -3.53
CA GLY A 143 24.53 28.25 -3.60
C GLY A 143 25.16 28.51 -4.98
N GLY A 144 24.48 28.15 -6.07
CA GLY A 144 24.95 28.38 -7.44
C GLY A 144 26.07 27.44 -7.90
N ARG A 145 26.28 26.31 -7.22
CA ARG A 145 27.22 25.26 -7.65
C ARG A 145 26.48 23.94 -7.84
N ASP A 146 26.70 23.30 -8.98
CA ASP A 146 26.26 21.91 -9.21
C ASP A 146 26.98 20.98 -8.22
N SER A 147 26.33 20.63 -7.12
CA SER A 147 26.82 19.66 -6.16
C SER A 147 25.92 18.44 -6.14
N MET A 148 26.18 17.48 -7.03
CA MET A 148 25.61 16.12 -6.94
C MET A 148 26.31 15.35 -5.81
N VAL A 149 26.08 15.75 -4.57
CA VAL A 149 26.66 15.16 -3.37
C VAL A 149 25.54 14.54 -2.52
N PRO A 150 25.74 13.35 -1.92
CA PRO A 150 24.79 12.80 -0.97
C PRO A 150 24.78 13.59 0.34
N LEU A 151 23.61 14.06 0.72
CA LEU A 151 23.33 14.89 1.89
C LEU A 151 22.58 14.08 2.96
N THR A 152 22.91 14.35 4.23
CA THR A 152 22.08 13.91 5.37
C THR A 152 20.79 14.73 5.42
N GLY A 153 19.85 14.36 6.29
CA GLY A 153 18.67 15.18 6.55
C GLY A 153 19.02 16.60 7.03
N GLU A 154 20.04 16.75 7.89
CA GLU A 154 20.47 18.06 8.41
C GLU A 154 21.15 18.92 7.34
N ASP A 155 22.08 18.33 6.58
CA ASP A 155 22.75 19.04 5.48
C ASP A 155 21.72 19.55 4.47
N TYR A 156 20.76 18.70 4.09
CA TYR A 156 19.70 19.08 3.16
C TYR A 156 18.79 20.17 3.72
N LEU A 157 18.38 20.07 4.99
CA LEU A 157 17.48 21.05 5.60
C LEU A 157 18.14 22.44 5.71
N THR A 158 19.45 22.47 5.98
CA THR A 158 20.25 23.70 6.07
C THR A 158 20.34 24.45 4.74
N THR A 159 19.98 23.82 3.62
CA THR A 159 19.86 24.52 2.33
C THR A 159 18.60 25.37 2.22
N TYR A 160 17.61 25.16 3.10
CA TYR A 160 16.33 25.88 3.12
C TYR A 160 16.15 26.77 4.35
N TYR A 161 16.75 26.38 5.48
CA TYR A 161 16.57 27.05 6.77
C TYR A 161 17.92 27.27 7.44
N GLU A 162 18.08 28.41 8.09
CA GLU A 162 19.25 28.61 8.95
C GLU A 162 19.13 27.68 10.18
N PRO A 163 20.24 27.11 10.70
CA PRO A 163 20.18 26.22 11.86
C PRO A 163 19.49 26.82 13.10
N ALA A 164 19.52 28.16 13.23
CA ALA A 164 18.85 28.89 14.29
C ALA A 164 17.30 28.82 14.19
N ASP A 165 16.76 28.64 12.98
CA ASP A 165 15.34 28.57 12.68
C ASP A 165 14.77 27.14 12.75
N HIS A 166 15.62 26.14 13.02
CA HIS A 166 15.19 24.75 13.14
C HIS A 166 14.21 24.57 14.32
N THR A 167 12.96 24.28 13.98
CA THR A 167 11.89 23.98 14.95
C THR A 167 12.15 22.66 15.69
N ALA A 168 11.42 22.43 16.78
CA ALA A 168 11.49 21.16 17.52
C ALA A 168 11.10 19.96 16.63
N GLU A 169 10.13 20.15 15.73
CA GLU A 169 9.72 19.12 14.78
C GLU A 169 10.83 18.80 13.78
N MET A 170 11.46 19.82 13.19
CA MET A 170 12.61 19.66 12.29
C MET A 170 13.72 18.85 12.96
N LYS A 171 14.10 19.23 14.18
CA LYS A 171 15.12 18.53 14.98
C LYS A 171 14.72 17.09 15.26
N GLY A 172 13.45 16.84 15.58
CA GLY A 172 12.94 15.50 15.83
C GLY A 172 13.02 14.58 14.60
N VAL A 173 12.75 15.09 13.39
CA VAL A 173 12.88 14.31 12.15
C VAL A 173 14.36 14.06 11.82
N MET A 174 15.22 15.09 11.90
CA MET A 174 16.66 14.95 11.65
C MET A 174 17.30 13.89 12.55
N GLN A 175 17.02 13.92 13.85
CA GLN A 175 17.54 12.93 14.81
C GLN A 175 17.10 11.49 14.54
N ARG A 176 15.96 11.28 13.88
CA ARG A 176 15.54 9.93 13.46
C ARG A 176 16.31 9.48 12.23
N LEU A 177 16.46 10.37 11.26
CA LEU A 177 17.17 10.10 10.01
C LEU A 177 18.69 9.94 10.22
N GLU A 178 19.29 10.65 11.18
CA GLU A 178 20.73 10.56 11.50
C GLU A 178 21.14 9.15 11.98
N LYS A 179 20.20 8.37 12.52
CA LYS A 179 20.46 7.00 13.01
C LYS A 179 20.57 5.97 11.89
N LEU A 180 20.26 6.36 10.65
CA LEU A 180 20.21 5.45 9.52
C LEU A 180 21.48 5.59 8.68
N PRO A 181 21.94 4.49 8.08
CA PRO A 181 23.06 4.52 7.15
C PRO A 181 22.76 5.43 5.94
N LEU A 182 23.77 6.20 5.53
CA LEU A 182 23.68 7.09 4.38
C LEU A 182 24.14 6.38 3.10
N ILE A 183 23.45 6.61 1.99
CA ILE A 183 23.90 6.20 0.66
C ILE A 183 25.10 7.05 0.23
N GLY A 184 26.17 6.39 -0.23
CA GLY A 184 27.39 7.05 -0.66
C GLY A 184 27.39 7.47 -2.12
N SER A 185 28.35 8.32 -2.50
CA SER A 185 28.54 8.75 -3.89
C SER A 185 28.88 7.58 -4.82
N GLY A 186 29.58 6.56 -4.32
CA GLY A 186 29.88 5.33 -5.08
C GLY A 186 28.63 4.51 -5.41
N ASP A 187 27.67 4.43 -4.48
CA ASP A 187 26.38 3.76 -4.73
C ASP A 187 25.59 4.51 -5.82
N LEU A 188 25.54 5.85 -5.75
CA LEU A 188 24.88 6.71 -6.75
C LEU A 188 25.56 6.61 -8.12
N GLN A 189 26.89 6.56 -8.16
CA GLN A 189 27.68 6.36 -9.38
C GLN A 189 27.42 5.00 -10.03
N ASP A 190 27.20 3.95 -9.24
CA ASP A 190 26.86 2.62 -9.75
C ASP A 190 25.42 2.54 -10.29
N ALA A 191 24.48 3.21 -9.59
CA ALA A 191 23.10 3.36 -10.03
C ALA A 191 23.00 4.17 -11.34
N TRP A 192 23.70 5.31 -11.38
CA TRP A 192 23.64 6.29 -12.45
C TRP A 192 25.05 6.77 -12.87
N PRO A 193 25.71 6.03 -13.78
CA PRO A 193 27.11 6.31 -14.14
C PRO A 193 27.35 7.67 -14.82
N ASP A 194 26.33 8.23 -15.46
CA ASP A 194 26.44 9.50 -16.18
C ASP A 194 26.33 10.73 -15.25
N GLY A 195 26.01 10.53 -13.96
CA GLY A 195 25.95 11.60 -12.98
C GLY A 195 27.34 12.06 -12.53
N SER A 196 27.52 13.36 -12.31
CA SER A 196 28.77 13.96 -11.83
C SER A 196 28.88 13.92 -10.30
N TRP A 197 28.77 12.72 -9.72
CA TRP A 197 28.68 12.53 -8.28
C TRP A 197 29.98 12.93 -7.55
N LYS A 198 29.85 13.70 -6.48
CA LYS A 198 30.96 14.15 -5.64
C LYS A 198 30.89 13.48 -4.27
N THR A 199 32.05 13.21 -3.67
CA THR A 199 32.09 12.78 -2.27
C THR A 199 31.74 13.95 -1.35
N ARG A 200 31.39 13.65 -0.10
CA ARG A 200 31.06 14.66 0.90
C ARG A 200 32.27 15.55 1.22
N GLU A 201 33.44 14.94 1.32
CA GLU A 201 34.71 15.62 1.58
C GLU A 201 35.10 16.57 0.45
N GLN A 202 34.85 16.17 -0.82
CA GLN A 202 35.07 17.04 -1.98
C GLN A 202 34.19 18.29 -1.95
N ASN A 203 33.07 18.26 -1.22
CA ASN A 203 32.18 19.40 -1.03
C ASN A 203 32.33 20.06 0.36
N GLY A 204 33.37 19.71 1.13
CA GLY A 204 33.62 20.28 2.45
C GLY A 204 32.67 19.82 3.56
N LEU A 205 31.92 18.74 3.33
CA LEU A 205 31.04 18.11 4.32
C LEU A 205 31.81 17.01 5.06
N SER A 206 31.38 16.73 6.30
CA SER A 206 31.95 15.64 7.09
C SER A 206 31.79 14.30 6.39
N PRO A 207 32.82 13.43 6.40
CA PRO A 207 32.68 12.04 5.98
C PRO A 207 31.51 11.39 6.74
N VAL A 208 30.79 10.49 6.09
CA VAL A 208 29.97 9.55 6.84
C VAL A 208 30.94 8.53 7.43
N ASP A 209 30.78 8.19 8.71
CA ASP A 209 31.49 7.06 9.29
C ASP A 209 31.28 5.86 8.37
N SER A 210 32.38 5.39 7.78
CA SER A 210 32.40 4.35 6.75
C SER A 210 31.43 3.23 7.12
N ASP A 211 30.52 2.95 6.20
CA ASP A 211 29.48 1.93 6.32
C ASP A 211 30.01 0.66 7.02
N PRO A 212 29.45 0.26 8.18
CA PRO A 212 29.79 -1.02 8.81
C PRO A 212 29.58 -2.21 7.86
N CYS A 213 28.78 -2.05 6.79
CA CYS A 213 28.52 -3.09 5.79
C CYS A 213 29.45 -3.04 4.56
N ALA A 214 30.26 -1.99 4.36
CA ALA A 214 31.17 -1.92 3.20
C ALA A 214 32.35 -2.91 3.29
N SER A 215 32.53 -3.61 4.42
CA SER A 215 33.52 -4.69 4.54
C SER A 215 33.08 -6.04 3.93
N ASP A 216 31.86 -6.18 3.41
CA ASP A 216 31.38 -7.47 2.86
C ASP A 216 31.56 -7.65 1.34
N THR A 217 32.21 -6.70 0.65
CA THR A 217 32.62 -6.89 -0.76
C THR A 217 34.11 -7.20 -0.92
N SER A 218 34.55 -8.16 -0.12
CA SER A 218 35.50 -9.22 -0.44
C SER A 218 35.37 -10.20 0.71
N PRO A 219 35.41 -11.53 0.51
CA PRO A 219 35.74 -12.42 1.62
C PRO A 219 37.18 -12.10 2.06
N GLN A 220 37.35 -11.06 2.89
CA GLN A 220 38.22 -11.20 4.04
C GLN A 220 37.70 -12.51 4.67
N THR A 221 38.33 -13.68 4.57
CA THR A 221 39.69 -13.99 5.01
C THR A 221 40.13 -13.22 6.27
N SER A 222 39.18 -12.63 7.00
CA SER A 222 39.18 -12.61 8.44
C SER A 222 39.04 -14.07 8.84
N ALA A 223 40.19 -14.73 9.04
CA ALA A 223 40.39 -16.05 9.60
C ALA A 223 39.15 -16.94 9.49
N ALA A 224 39.04 -17.71 8.39
CA ALA A 224 38.08 -18.79 8.17
C ALA A 224 37.53 -19.29 9.51
N GLY A 225 36.42 -18.68 9.93
CA GLY A 225 35.79 -19.00 11.18
C GLY A 225 35.28 -20.40 10.94
N THR A 226 36.03 -21.40 11.38
CA THR A 226 35.53 -22.75 11.51
C THR A 226 34.20 -22.59 12.22
N GLY A 227 33.10 -22.73 11.47
CA GLY A 227 31.78 -22.84 12.07
C GLY A 227 31.91 -23.87 13.17
N SER A 228 31.14 -23.72 14.26
CA SER A 228 31.14 -24.72 15.33
C SER A 228 31.20 -26.12 14.72
N LEU A 229 32.08 -27.00 15.21
CA LEU A 229 32.24 -28.35 14.68
C LEU A 229 30.88 -29.04 14.51
N THR A 230 29.93 -28.74 15.41
CA THR A 230 28.52 -29.14 15.31
C THR A 230 27.85 -28.72 14.02
N ARG A 231 27.99 -27.45 13.60
CA ARG A 231 27.41 -26.95 12.34
C ARG A 231 28.03 -27.64 11.14
N LEU A 232 29.35 -27.75 11.09
CA LEU A 232 30.05 -28.39 9.98
C LEU A 232 29.71 -29.88 9.89
N ALA A 233 29.64 -30.58 11.02
CA ALA A 233 29.21 -31.97 11.08
C ALA A 233 27.76 -32.10 10.62
N MET A 234 26.86 -31.21 11.04
CA MET A 234 25.45 -31.24 10.62
C MET A 234 25.28 -30.97 9.13
N GLU A 235 25.98 -29.97 8.57
CA GLU A 235 25.99 -29.70 7.13
C GLU A 235 26.50 -30.93 6.37
N ARG A 236 27.57 -31.57 6.86
CA ARG A 236 28.10 -32.78 6.23
C ARG A 236 27.12 -33.96 6.31
N THR A 237 26.44 -34.14 7.43
CA THR A 237 25.38 -35.15 7.58
C THR A 237 24.25 -34.91 6.59
N ILE A 238 23.79 -33.65 6.44
CA ILE A 238 22.77 -33.28 5.46
C ILE A 238 23.24 -33.56 4.03
N GLU A 239 24.48 -33.23 3.68
CA GLU A 239 25.07 -33.53 2.37
C GLU A 239 25.03 -35.03 2.05
N THR A 240 25.40 -35.89 3.00
CA THR A 240 25.35 -37.35 2.83
C THR A 240 23.92 -37.83 2.60
N LEU A 241 22.98 -37.38 3.44
CA LEU A 241 21.55 -37.75 3.35
C LEU A 241 20.87 -37.29 2.07
N LEU A 242 21.40 -36.26 1.40
CA LEU A 242 20.90 -35.81 0.10
C LEU A 242 21.32 -36.75 -1.05
N THR A 243 22.45 -37.45 -0.90
CA THR A 243 23.05 -38.27 -1.97
C THR A 243 22.82 -39.77 -1.81
N GLU A 244 22.71 -40.24 -0.57
CA GLU A 244 22.66 -41.66 -0.22
C GLU A 244 21.45 -41.93 0.68
N GLU A 245 20.80 -43.08 0.47
CA GLU A 245 19.79 -43.58 1.40
C GLU A 245 20.52 -44.07 2.65
N ASP A 246 20.21 -43.48 3.81
CA ASP A 246 20.88 -43.78 5.07
C ASP A 246 19.87 -44.35 6.07
N ASP A 247 20.13 -45.57 6.52
CA ASP A 247 19.32 -46.27 7.52
C ASP A 247 19.27 -45.49 8.86
N LEU A 248 20.22 -44.60 9.11
CA LEU A 248 20.30 -43.80 10.35
C LEU A 248 19.47 -42.51 10.30
N LEU A 249 18.78 -42.23 9.20
CA LEU A 249 18.02 -41.00 9.04
C LEU A 249 16.99 -40.77 10.16
N GLU A 250 16.29 -41.83 10.58
CA GLU A 250 15.34 -41.75 11.69
C GLU A 250 16.02 -41.35 13.02
N GLU A 251 17.26 -41.81 13.25
CA GLU A 251 18.04 -41.46 14.44
C GLU A 251 18.56 -40.03 14.37
N VAL A 252 19.02 -39.59 13.19
CA VAL A 252 19.51 -38.24 12.95
C VAL A 252 18.39 -37.21 13.12
N GLU A 253 17.16 -37.53 12.70
CA GLU A 253 15.99 -36.67 12.88
C GLU A 253 15.65 -36.41 14.36
N GLN A 254 16.01 -37.32 15.26
CA GLN A 254 15.82 -37.11 16.71
C GLN A 254 16.79 -36.07 17.30
N LEU A 255 17.81 -35.65 16.55
CA LEU A 255 18.73 -34.62 17.02
C LEU A 255 18.01 -33.26 17.07
N PRO A 256 18.00 -32.55 18.21
CA PRO A 256 17.24 -31.30 18.39
C PRO A 256 17.52 -30.20 17.36
N LEU A 257 18.70 -30.22 16.74
CA LEU A 257 19.15 -29.21 15.79
C LEU A 257 19.08 -29.66 14.32
N PHE A 258 18.72 -30.92 14.04
CA PHE A 258 18.75 -31.43 12.68
C PHE A 258 17.75 -30.71 11.77
N LEU A 259 16.44 -30.74 12.09
CA LEU A 259 15.43 -30.08 11.25
C LEU A 259 15.66 -28.56 11.07
N PRO A 260 15.99 -27.78 12.12
CA PRO A 260 16.38 -26.37 11.93
C PRO A 260 17.58 -26.19 11.00
N SER A 261 18.60 -27.05 11.13
CA SER A 261 19.81 -26.99 10.29
C SER A 261 19.51 -27.40 8.85
N LEU A 262 18.67 -28.41 8.65
CA LEU A 262 18.21 -28.88 7.35
C LEU A 262 17.45 -27.77 6.62
N ARG A 263 16.50 -27.11 7.28
CA ARG A 263 15.80 -25.93 6.71
C ARG A 263 16.76 -24.83 6.31
N SER A 264 17.70 -24.48 7.20
CA SER A 264 18.71 -23.45 6.93
C SER A 264 19.68 -23.83 5.81
N TYR A 265 19.97 -25.13 5.64
CA TYR A 265 20.80 -25.63 4.56
C TYR A 265 20.04 -25.57 3.23
N LEU A 266 18.82 -26.09 3.17
CA LEU A 266 17.99 -26.11 1.96
C LEU A 266 17.66 -24.69 1.48
N SER A 267 17.43 -23.73 2.39
CA SER A 267 17.20 -22.34 2.00
C SER A 267 18.43 -21.64 1.42
N ARG A 268 19.64 -22.03 1.85
CA ARG A 268 20.91 -21.53 1.28
C ARG A 268 21.29 -22.22 -0.03
N HIS A 269 20.82 -23.45 -0.22
CA HIS A 269 21.18 -24.30 -1.35
C HIS A 269 19.93 -24.86 -2.06
N PRO A 270 18.97 -24.02 -2.51
CA PRO A 270 17.68 -24.51 -3.00
C PRO A 270 17.78 -25.48 -4.19
N GLY A 271 18.80 -25.33 -5.04
CA GLY A 271 19.03 -26.20 -6.19
C GLY A 271 19.31 -27.67 -5.84
N VAL A 272 19.68 -28.00 -4.58
CA VAL A 272 19.86 -29.41 -4.17
C VAL A 272 18.55 -30.18 -4.10
N VAL A 273 17.41 -29.49 -3.97
CA VAL A 273 16.09 -30.13 -3.91
C VAL A 273 15.76 -30.81 -5.23
N SER A 274 16.10 -30.19 -6.36
CA SER A 274 15.85 -30.72 -7.71
C SER A 274 17.01 -31.54 -8.27
N SER A 275 18.24 -31.28 -7.83
CA SER A 275 19.44 -31.95 -8.37
C SER A 275 19.87 -33.21 -7.61
N SER A 276 19.52 -33.34 -6.32
CA SER A 276 19.91 -34.49 -5.50
C SER A 276 18.80 -35.57 -5.46
N PRO A 277 19.14 -36.88 -5.46
CA PRO A 277 18.16 -37.96 -5.46
C PRO A 277 17.14 -37.91 -4.32
N PHE A 278 17.58 -37.52 -3.11
CA PHE A 278 16.73 -37.42 -1.92
C PHE A 278 16.39 -35.98 -1.54
N GLY A 279 16.65 -35.02 -2.44
CA GLY A 279 16.45 -33.59 -2.19
C GLY A 279 15.02 -33.23 -1.81
N PHE A 280 14.04 -33.76 -2.55
CA PHE A 280 12.62 -33.55 -2.27
C PHE A 280 12.14 -34.23 -0.98
N ASP A 281 12.64 -35.42 -0.67
CA ASP A 281 12.29 -36.14 0.56
C ASP A 281 12.81 -35.39 1.79
N MET A 282 14.03 -34.84 1.71
CA MET A 282 14.61 -33.99 2.74
C MET A 282 13.81 -32.70 2.92
N LEU A 283 13.35 -32.07 1.83
CA LEU A 283 12.47 -30.90 1.92
C LEU A 283 11.13 -31.24 2.58
N THR A 284 10.53 -32.38 2.22
CA THR A 284 9.26 -32.84 2.79
C THR A 284 9.36 -33.02 4.30
N ARG A 285 10.42 -33.67 4.78
CA ARG A 285 10.72 -33.82 6.22
C ARG A 285 10.97 -32.48 6.89
N ALA A 286 11.76 -31.61 6.25
CA ALA A 286 12.06 -30.28 6.78
C ALA A 286 10.77 -29.47 7.00
N LEU A 287 9.79 -29.57 6.10
CA LEU A 287 8.56 -28.77 6.15
C LEU A 287 7.38 -29.44 6.84
N GLN A 288 7.52 -30.71 7.23
CA GLN A 288 6.43 -31.48 7.85
C GLN A 288 5.87 -30.79 9.10
N GLY A 289 4.54 -30.70 9.16
CA GLY A 289 3.81 -30.12 10.30
C GLY A 289 4.01 -28.63 10.52
N LEU A 290 4.67 -27.90 9.60
CA LEU A 290 4.79 -26.44 9.71
C LEU A 290 3.49 -25.74 9.33
N HIS A 291 3.27 -24.58 9.95
CA HIS A 291 2.18 -23.66 9.61
C HIS A 291 2.57 -22.68 8.49
N GLU A 292 3.87 -22.44 8.29
CA GLU A 292 4.38 -21.55 7.25
C GLU A 292 5.16 -22.38 6.24
N LEU A 293 4.72 -22.34 4.99
CA LEU A 293 5.35 -22.98 3.85
C LEU A 293 5.83 -21.91 2.89
N ASP A 294 7.10 -21.53 3.03
CA ASP A 294 7.75 -20.61 2.12
C ASP A 294 8.42 -21.38 0.97
N LEU A 295 7.74 -21.52 -0.17
CA LEU A 295 8.22 -22.30 -1.31
C LEU A 295 8.81 -21.44 -2.44
N HIS A 296 8.89 -20.11 -2.31
CA HIS A 296 9.43 -19.26 -3.38
C HIS A 296 10.90 -19.54 -3.72
N LEU A 297 11.64 -20.11 -2.76
CA LEU A 297 13.03 -20.51 -2.93
C LEU A 297 13.19 -21.73 -3.85
N TYR A 298 12.11 -22.48 -4.10
CA TYR A 298 12.14 -23.74 -4.84
C TYR A 298 11.23 -23.66 -6.09
N PRO A 299 11.56 -22.78 -7.07
CA PRO A 299 10.71 -22.54 -8.23
C PRO A 299 10.53 -23.76 -9.15
N ASP A 300 11.42 -24.75 -9.04
CA ASP A 300 11.43 -25.95 -9.89
C ASP A 300 10.51 -27.08 -9.39
N LEU A 301 9.84 -26.91 -8.23
CA LEU A 301 8.93 -27.94 -7.72
C LEU A 301 7.75 -28.16 -8.68
N SER A 302 7.45 -29.42 -9.00
CA SER A 302 6.25 -29.76 -9.76
C SER A 302 4.97 -29.52 -8.95
N GLY A 303 3.83 -29.40 -9.63
CA GLY A 303 2.54 -29.22 -8.95
C GLY A 303 2.17 -30.36 -7.99
N GLU A 304 2.48 -31.61 -8.34
CA GLU A 304 2.26 -32.76 -7.43
C GLU A 304 3.18 -32.72 -6.21
N GLN A 305 4.42 -32.26 -6.37
CA GLN A 305 5.35 -32.08 -5.24
C GLN A 305 4.84 -31.00 -4.28
N VAL A 306 4.36 -29.86 -4.80
CA VAL A 306 3.75 -28.82 -3.97
C VAL A 306 2.53 -29.34 -3.21
N LEU A 307 1.65 -30.10 -3.88
CA LEU A 307 0.49 -30.72 -3.24
C LEU A 307 0.89 -31.71 -2.14
N ALA A 308 1.94 -32.51 -2.36
CA ALA A 308 2.47 -33.42 -1.36
C ALA A 308 3.05 -32.69 -0.14
N LEU A 309 3.77 -31.57 -0.34
CA LEU A 309 4.27 -30.73 0.76
C LEU A 309 3.12 -30.13 1.58
N VAL A 310 2.11 -29.58 0.91
CA VAL A 310 0.92 -29.00 1.56
C VAL A 310 0.16 -30.06 2.36
N ALA A 311 -0.04 -31.25 1.78
CA ALA A 311 -0.72 -32.35 2.45
C ALA A 311 0.02 -32.84 3.73
N ASN A 312 1.35 -32.71 3.78
CA ASN A 312 2.17 -33.08 4.94
C ASN A 312 2.38 -31.93 5.95
N ALA A 313 1.87 -30.74 5.66
CA ALA A 313 1.96 -29.58 6.55
C ALA A 313 0.85 -29.59 7.62
N ALA A 314 0.82 -28.57 8.47
CA ALA A 314 -0.22 -28.42 9.49
C ALA A 314 -1.61 -28.27 8.84
N SER A 315 -2.66 -28.80 9.47
CA SER A 315 -4.05 -28.74 8.96
C SER A 315 -4.54 -27.32 8.68
N GLU A 316 -3.99 -26.33 9.40
CA GLU A 316 -4.15 -24.91 9.13
C GLU A 316 -2.78 -24.30 8.83
N ILE A 317 -2.61 -23.80 7.60
CA ILE A 317 -1.40 -23.15 7.11
C ILE A 317 -1.60 -21.64 7.24
N THR A 318 -0.76 -20.99 8.06
CA THR A 318 -0.81 -19.53 8.26
C THR A 318 -0.34 -18.78 7.01
N MET A 319 0.67 -19.31 6.31
CA MET A 319 1.18 -18.74 5.07
C MET A 319 1.64 -19.85 4.11
N LEU A 320 1.15 -19.82 2.88
CA LEU A 320 1.63 -20.63 1.76
C LEU A 320 2.14 -19.70 0.67
N ASP A 321 3.44 -19.72 0.40
CA ASP A 321 4.05 -18.95 -0.68
C ASP A 321 4.44 -19.85 -1.86
N LEU A 322 3.82 -19.59 -3.01
CA LEU A 322 4.00 -20.32 -4.28
C LEU A 322 4.69 -19.45 -5.34
N SER A 323 5.30 -18.35 -4.93
CA SER A 323 5.87 -17.35 -5.83
C SER A 323 7.03 -17.91 -6.67
N GLY A 324 7.15 -17.48 -7.92
CA GLY A 324 8.20 -17.90 -8.85
C GLY A 324 8.08 -19.34 -9.38
N ASN A 325 7.12 -20.14 -8.91
CA ASN A 325 6.96 -21.52 -9.37
C ASN A 325 6.08 -21.60 -10.64
N HIS A 326 6.72 -21.53 -11.81
CA HIS A 326 6.04 -21.58 -13.10
C HIS A 326 5.51 -22.97 -13.51
N ASN A 327 5.75 -24.03 -12.71
CA ASN A 327 5.25 -25.38 -12.98
C ASN A 327 3.83 -25.61 -12.43
N LEU A 328 3.28 -24.63 -11.71
CA LEU A 328 1.93 -24.68 -11.19
C LEU A 328 0.89 -24.31 -12.26
N SER A 329 -0.31 -24.82 -12.07
CA SER A 329 -1.46 -24.57 -12.95
C SER A 329 -2.70 -24.27 -12.10
N PRO A 330 -3.76 -23.68 -12.67
CA PRO A 330 -5.00 -23.45 -11.95
C PRO A 330 -5.61 -24.73 -11.36
N GLU A 331 -5.41 -25.87 -12.01
CA GLU A 331 -5.84 -27.19 -11.51
C GLU A 331 -5.16 -27.56 -10.20
N HIS A 332 -3.83 -27.41 -10.10
CA HIS A 332 -3.09 -27.66 -8.86
C HIS A 332 -3.60 -26.76 -7.72
N ILE A 333 -3.84 -25.48 -8.02
CA ILE A 333 -4.35 -24.51 -7.05
C ILE A 333 -5.75 -24.87 -6.57
N SER A 334 -6.62 -25.33 -7.48
CA SER A 334 -7.93 -25.87 -7.12
C SER A 334 -7.85 -27.15 -6.31
N ARG A 335 -6.73 -27.86 -6.23
CA ARG A 335 -6.61 -29.05 -5.37
C ARG A 335 -6.16 -28.70 -3.95
N LEU A 336 -5.52 -27.55 -3.74
CA LEU A 336 -5.02 -27.11 -2.42
C LEU A 336 -6.12 -27.08 -1.34
N HIS A 337 -7.34 -26.68 -1.70
CA HIS A 337 -8.44 -26.56 -0.73
C HIS A 337 -8.90 -27.89 -0.12
N HIS A 338 -8.56 -29.02 -0.73
CA HIS A 338 -8.93 -30.34 -0.21
C HIS A 338 -8.05 -30.78 0.97
N HIS A 339 -6.86 -30.19 1.12
CA HIS A 339 -5.87 -30.66 2.08
C HIS A 339 -5.88 -29.84 3.36
N ASN A 340 -5.82 -28.51 3.25
CA ASN A 340 -5.59 -27.64 4.41
C ASN A 340 -6.37 -26.33 4.26
N LYS A 341 -6.70 -25.73 5.41
CA LYS A 341 -7.18 -24.34 5.45
C LYS A 341 -5.98 -23.41 5.32
N ILE A 342 -6.03 -22.43 4.42
CA ILE A 342 -4.91 -21.53 4.15
C ILE A 342 -5.32 -20.13 4.60
N LEU A 343 -4.61 -19.53 5.55
CA LEU A 343 -4.92 -18.17 5.99
C LEU A 343 -4.39 -17.15 4.98
N LYS A 344 -3.13 -17.27 4.57
CA LYS A 344 -2.51 -16.37 3.58
C LYS A 344 -1.91 -17.16 2.43
N LEU A 345 -2.32 -16.83 1.20
CA LEU A 345 -1.77 -17.40 -0.03
C LEU A 345 -0.99 -16.32 -0.78
N CYS A 346 0.31 -16.55 -0.99
CA CYS A 346 1.18 -15.69 -1.78
C CYS A 346 1.43 -16.34 -3.15
N VAL A 347 1.11 -15.62 -4.22
CA VAL A 347 1.39 -16.01 -5.60
C VAL A 347 1.96 -14.79 -6.32
N TRP A 348 3.29 -14.69 -6.32
CA TRP A 348 4.04 -13.63 -6.98
C TRP A 348 4.83 -14.20 -8.14
N ASP A 349 4.99 -13.42 -9.22
CA ASP A 349 5.75 -13.85 -10.39
C ASP A 349 5.37 -15.24 -10.92
N ASN A 350 4.07 -15.45 -11.17
CA ASN A 350 3.55 -16.73 -11.65
C ASN A 350 2.53 -16.52 -12.77
N ASP A 351 3.02 -16.43 -14.00
CA ASP A 351 2.17 -16.19 -15.17
C ASP A 351 1.16 -17.32 -15.46
N GLY A 352 1.40 -18.52 -14.90
CA GLY A 352 0.52 -19.69 -15.05
C GLY A 352 -0.74 -19.65 -14.17
N ILE A 353 -0.78 -18.77 -13.17
CA ILE A 353 -1.89 -18.66 -12.22
C ILE A 353 -2.42 -17.23 -12.22
N PRO A 354 -3.39 -16.89 -13.08
CA PRO A 354 -3.94 -15.55 -13.10
C PRO A 354 -4.76 -15.27 -11.83
N LEU A 355 -4.77 -14.00 -11.41
CA LEU A 355 -5.53 -13.54 -10.25
C LEU A 355 -7.03 -13.91 -10.29
N ALA A 356 -7.62 -14.01 -11.49
CA ALA A 356 -9.02 -14.39 -11.67
C ALA A 356 -9.32 -15.79 -11.10
N ASP A 357 -8.39 -16.74 -11.25
CA ASP A 357 -8.56 -18.11 -10.76
C ASP A 357 -8.43 -18.17 -9.24
N LEU A 358 -7.53 -17.36 -8.66
CA LEU A 358 -7.32 -17.26 -7.21
C LEU A 358 -8.50 -16.60 -6.48
N LYS A 359 -9.17 -15.65 -7.14
CA LYS A 359 -10.38 -15.02 -6.61
C LYS A 359 -11.49 -16.03 -6.30
N ALA A 360 -11.58 -17.13 -7.05
CA ALA A 360 -12.55 -18.18 -6.76
C ALA A 360 -12.28 -18.89 -5.42
N LEU A 361 -11.00 -19.10 -5.07
CA LEU A 361 -10.62 -19.71 -3.79
C LEU A 361 -10.93 -18.81 -2.59
N VAL A 362 -10.71 -17.50 -2.74
CA VAL A 362 -11.09 -16.52 -1.73
C VAL A 362 -12.62 -16.50 -1.55
N ALA A 363 -13.38 -16.55 -2.65
CA ALA A 363 -14.84 -16.60 -2.62
C ALA A 363 -15.38 -17.85 -1.90
N GLN A 364 -14.67 -18.97 -1.98
CA GLN A 364 -15.01 -20.22 -1.30
C GLN A 364 -14.65 -20.22 0.19
N GLY A 365 -13.92 -19.22 0.68
CA GLY A 365 -13.50 -19.10 2.08
C GLY A 365 -12.33 -20.02 2.46
N THR A 366 -11.70 -20.70 1.50
CA THR A 366 -10.50 -21.52 1.73
C THR A 366 -9.29 -20.66 2.07
N VAL A 367 -9.19 -19.50 1.42
CA VAL A 367 -8.10 -18.53 1.56
C VAL A 367 -8.65 -17.25 2.18
N ARG A 368 -8.08 -16.82 3.32
CA ARG A 368 -8.51 -15.58 4.00
C ARG A 368 -7.86 -14.33 3.38
N GLU A 369 -6.57 -14.41 3.08
CA GLU A 369 -5.77 -13.32 2.53
C GLU A 369 -5.05 -13.80 1.26
N LEU A 370 -5.13 -12.99 0.21
CA LEU A 370 -4.46 -13.26 -1.06
C LEU A 370 -3.47 -12.16 -1.37
N LEU A 371 -2.20 -12.54 -1.52
CA LEU A 371 -1.15 -11.67 -2.02
C LEU A 371 -0.79 -12.07 -3.45
N HIS A 372 -1.05 -11.18 -4.40
CA HIS A 372 -0.76 -11.41 -5.81
C HIS A 372 -0.25 -10.14 -6.49
N ARG A 373 0.72 -10.27 -7.39
CA ARG A 373 1.34 -9.13 -8.09
C ARG A 373 0.33 -8.22 -8.77
N ASP A 374 -0.63 -8.80 -9.48
CA ASP A 374 -1.67 -8.04 -10.20
C ASP A 374 -2.55 -7.18 -9.30
N LEU A 375 -2.69 -7.50 -8.01
CA LEU A 375 -3.45 -6.63 -7.10
C LEU A 375 -2.79 -5.26 -6.99
N PHE A 376 -1.45 -5.20 -7.00
CA PHE A 376 -0.70 -3.96 -6.98
C PHE A 376 -0.55 -3.32 -8.37
N LEU A 377 -0.63 -4.08 -9.47
CA LEU A 377 -0.56 -3.53 -10.83
C LEU A 377 -1.87 -2.90 -11.32
N GLN A 378 -3.01 -3.49 -10.95
CA GLN A 378 -4.32 -3.06 -11.43
C GLN A 378 -4.59 -1.56 -11.30
N PRO A 379 -4.23 -0.87 -10.20
CA PRO A 379 -4.40 0.58 -10.06
C PRO A 379 -3.70 1.37 -11.17
N PHE A 380 -2.49 0.95 -11.57
CA PHE A 380 -1.71 1.62 -12.61
C PHE A 380 -2.27 1.34 -14.01
N HIS A 381 -2.67 0.09 -14.29
CA HIS A 381 -3.32 -0.27 -15.56
C HIS A 381 -4.66 0.45 -15.76
N GLU A 382 -5.51 0.50 -14.73
CA GLU A 382 -6.81 1.20 -14.84
C GLU A 382 -6.63 2.71 -15.04
N TYR A 383 -5.60 3.29 -14.44
CA TYR A 383 -5.23 4.68 -14.70
C TYR A 383 -4.77 4.89 -16.15
N GLU A 384 -3.84 4.08 -16.66
CA GLU A 384 -3.32 4.20 -18.04
C GLU A 384 -4.42 4.03 -19.09
N LYS A 385 -5.30 3.04 -18.90
CA LYS A 385 -6.48 2.80 -19.74
C LYS A 385 -7.40 4.02 -19.80
N ARG A 386 -7.59 4.72 -18.67
CA ARG A 386 -8.40 5.95 -18.62
C ARG A 386 -7.70 7.14 -19.26
N ALA A 387 -6.40 7.32 -19.02
CA ALA A 387 -5.60 8.33 -19.68
C ALA A 387 -5.68 8.18 -21.21
N SER A 388 -5.59 6.93 -21.70
CA SER A 388 -5.73 6.60 -23.12
C SER A 388 -7.14 6.83 -23.69
N ARG A 389 -8.20 6.59 -22.90
CA ARG A 389 -9.60 6.84 -23.30
C ARG A 389 -9.95 8.33 -23.34
N ARG A 390 -9.35 9.14 -22.46
CA ARG A 390 -9.50 10.61 -22.48
C ARG A 390 -9.03 11.20 -23.81
N ALA A 391 -8.03 10.59 -24.44
CA ALA A 391 -7.61 10.97 -25.80
C ALA A 391 -8.68 10.66 -26.87
N LYS A 392 -9.74 9.89 -26.55
CA LYS A 392 -10.67 9.32 -27.53
C LYS A 392 -12.15 9.72 -27.40
N ALA A 393 -12.76 10.00 -26.23
CA ALA A 393 -14.13 10.61 -26.11
C ALA A 393 -14.69 10.66 -24.66
N HIS A 394 -15.76 11.46 -24.48
CA HIS A 394 -16.47 11.87 -23.25
C HIS A 394 -17.43 10.86 -22.56
N GLU A 395 -17.54 9.61 -23.00
CA GLU A 395 -18.47 8.66 -22.36
C GLU A 395 -17.72 7.59 -21.55
N VAL A 396 -17.40 7.93 -20.29
CA VAL A 396 -17.00 6.92 -19.30
C VAL A 396 -18.28 6.41 -18.64
N THR A 397 -18.90 5.39 -19.24
CA THR A 397 -19.95 4.64 -18.57
C THR A 397 -19.31 3.78 -17.47
N ASN A 398 -19.76 3.98 -16.22
CA ASN A 398 -19.43 3.13 -15.07
C ASN A 398 -20.06 1.74 -15.28
N LYS A 399 -19.44 0.90 -16.12
CA LYS A 399 -19.84 -0.52 -16.17
C LYS A 399 -19.63 -1.15 -14.80
N THR A 400 -20.58 -2.00 -14.41
CA THR A 400 -20.57 -2.76 -13.16
C THR A 400 -19.23 -3.47 -12.99
N VAL A 401 -18.67 -3.21 -11.82
CA VAL A 401 -17.34 -3.62 -11.42
C VAL A 401 -17.43 -5.00 -10.80
N SER A 402 -16.51 -5.90 -11.14
CA SER A 402 -16.35 -7.13 -10.36
C SER A 402 -15.77 -6.76 -8.99
N ASP A 403 -16.58 -6.92 -7.95
CA ASP A 403 -16.12 -6.75 -6.58
C ASP A 403 -15.01 -7.75 -6.23
N PHE A 404 -14.15 -7.37 -5.28
CA PHE A 404 -13.20 -8.31 -4.70
C PHE A 404 -13.96 -9.33 -3.84
N PRO A 405 -13.81 -10.63 -4.08
CA PRO A 405 -14.48 -11.65 -3.26
C PRO A 405 -14.08 -11.53 -1.80
N GLY A 406 -15.07 -11.57 -0.90
CA GLY A 406 -14.85 -11.43 0.54
C GLY A 406 -14.68 -9.99 1.04
N SER A 407 -14.68 -8.98 0.16
CA SER A 407 -14.73 -7.58 0.60
C SER A 407 -16.04 -7.29 1.32
N CYS A 408 -15.95 -6.78 2.56
CA CYS A 408 -17.13 -6.46 3.36
C CYS A 408 -17.73 -5.10 3.00
N ALA A 409 -17.02 -4.28 2.22
CA ALA A 409 -17.42 -2.91 1.91
C ALA A 409 -17.63 -2.71 0.41
N SER A 410 -18.55 -1.82 0.04
CA SER A 410 -18.91 -1.54 -1.36
C SER A 410 -18.58 -0.12 -1.77
N GLN A 411 -18.88 0.85 -0.90
CA GLN A 411 -18.70 2.27 -1.18
C GLN A 411 -18.49 3.09 0.10
N LEU A 412 -17.86 4.25 -0.07
CA LEU A 412 -17.82 5.34 0.89
C LEU A 412 -18.71 6.46 0.38
N ILE A 413 -19.63 6.93 1.22
CA ILE A 413 -20.58 8.00 0.92
C ILE A 413 -20.19 9.19 1.78
N TRP A 414 -19.81 10.30 1.15
CA TRP A 414 -19.48 11.52 1.86
C TRP A 414 -20.44 12.62 1.45
N ALA A 415 -21.13 13.19 2.44
CA ALA A 415 -21.93 14.40 2.29
C ALA A 415 -21.38 15.56 3.14
N TRP A 416 -21.56 16.80 2.67
CA TRP A 416 -21.33 17.98 3.49
C TRP A 416 -22.67 18.65 3.86
N ALA A 417 -22.82 19.02 5.13
CA ALA A 417 -23.96 19.76 5.65
C ALA A 417 -23.49 21.12 6.16
N LYS A 418 -24.09 22.22 5.67
CA LYS A 418 -23.83 23.56 6.21
C LYS A 418 -24.65 23.74 7.49
N GLY A 419 -23.98 23.99 8.62
CA GLY A 419 -24.66 24.34 9.86
C GLY A 419 -25.39 25.67 9.71
N ALA A 420 -26.69 25.72 10.05
CA ALA A 420 -27.42 26.98 10.14
C ALA A 420 -26.77 27.87 11.21
N GLN A 421 -26.80 29.19 11.03
CA GLN A 421 -26.12 30.20 11.85
C GLN A 421 -26.56 30.30 13.34
N HIS A 422 -27.22 29.31 13.92
CA HIS A 422 -27.68 29.41 15.31
C HIS A 422 -26.61 28.96 16.31
N GLU A 423 -26.33 29.84 17.26
CA GLU A 423 -25.45 29.67 18.42
C GLU A 423 -25.97 28.65 19.45
N ASP A 424 -27.08 27.97 19.19
CA ASP A 424 -27.59 26.89 20.04
C ASP A 424 -26.83 25.60 19.75
N ALA A 425 -25.75 25.41 20.50
CA ALA A 425 -24.80 24.30 20.44
C ALA A 425 -25.38 22.90 20.76
N SER A 426 -26.71 22.75 20.87
CA SER A 426 -27.37 21.44 20.97
C SER A 426 -27.82 20.98 19.59
N CYS A 427 -26.91 20.38 18.82
CA CYS A 427 -27.18 19.80 17.50
C CYS A 427 -28.00 18.48 17.60
N GLU A 428 -29.10 18.50 18.36
CA GLU A 428 -29.98 17.35 18.60
C GLU A 428 -31.04 17.15 17.51
N THR A 429 -31.27 18.12 16.63
CA THR A 429 -32.29 17.99 15.57
C THR A 429 -31.70 17.43 14.27
N ASN A 430 -32.31 16.37 13.74
CA ASN A 430 -31.97 15.73 12.45
C ASN A 430 -31.98 16.79 11.33
N PRO A 431 -30.83 17.12 10.70
CA PRO A 431 -30.75 18.16 9.67
C PRO A 431 -31.41 17.77 8.35
N PHE A 432 -31.83 16.51 8.19
CA PHE A 432 -32.48 15.99 6.99
C PHE A 432 -33.95 15.63 7.22
N SER A 433 -34.51 15.84 8.43
CA SER A 433 -35.91 15.52 8.68
C SER A 433 -36.82 16.29 7.70
N PRO A 434 -38.02 15.77 7.37
CA PRO A 434 -38.96 16.48 6.50
C PRO A 434 -39.31 17.89 7.00
N GLU A 435 -39.21 18.11 8.31
CA GLU A 435 -39.45 19.40 8.93
C GLU A 435 -38.23 20.33 8.91
N SER A 436 -37.03 19.77 8.70
CA SER A 436 -35.77 20.52 8.65
C SER A 436 -35.77 21.51 7.49
N ARG A 437 -35.12 22.65 7.73
CA ARG A 437 -34.98 23.71 6.73
C ARG A 437 -34.21 23.22 5.49
N LEU A 438 -33.17 22.40 5.67
CA LEU A 438 -32.37 21.85 4.57
C LEU A 438 -33.20 20.94 3.66
N TYR A 439 -34.01 20.05 4.24
CA TYR A 439 -34.93 19.20 3.46
C TYR A 439 -35.96 20.03 2.69
N LYS A 440 -36.58 21.03 3.35
CA LYS A 440 -37.55 21.94 2.73
C LYS A 440 -36.93 22.81 1.63
N GLU A 441 -35.71 23.31 1.83
CA GLU A 441 -34.96 24.09 0.82
C GLU A 441 -34.67 23.23 -0.41
N ILE A 442 -34.21 21.99 -0.23
CA ILE A 442 -33.92 21.07 -1.34
C ILE A 442 -35.21 20.69 -2.08
N GLN A 443 -36.29 20.35 -1.38
CA GLN A 443 -37.60 20.08 -2.01
C GLN A 443 -38.10 21.28 -2.84
N SER A 444 -37.93 22.51 -2.35
CA SER A 444 -38.40 23.72 -3.02
C SER A 444 -37.65 24.05 -4.33
N MET A 445 -36.43 23.52 -4.51
CA MET A 445 -35.65 23.67 -5.75
C MET A 445 -36.07 22.67 -6.85
N THR A 446 -36.90 21.68 -6.50
CA THR A 446 -37.37 20.61 -7.38
C THR A 446 -38.82 20.82 -7.89
N PRO A 447 -39.09 21.94 -8.58
CA PRO A 447 -39.94 21.83 -9.77
C PRO A 447 -39.37 22.68 -10.93
N GLY A 448 -38.50 22.08 -11.75
CA GLY A 448 -38.10 22.64 -13.06
C GLY A 448 -36.65 23.13 -13.22
N MET A 449 -35.68 22.68 -12.42
CA MET A 449 -34.27 23.08 -12.56
C MET A 449 -33.66 22.69 -13.92
N GLN A 450 -33.42 23.66 -14.80
CA GLN A 450 -32.35 23.61 -15.80
C GLN A 450 -31.05 24.03 -15.12
N LEU A 451 -30.06 23.12 -15.10
CA LEU A 451 -28.75 23.30 -14.49
C LEU A 451 -27.94 24.40 -15.21
N GLY A 452 -28.05 25.62 -14.71
CA GLY A 452 -27.24 26.78 -15.07
C GLY A 452 -27.15 27.73 -13.89
N ASP A 453 -26.33 27.37 -12.90
CA ASP A 453 -25.69 28.14 -11.80
C ASP A 453 -26.52 29.29 -11.15
N PRO A 454 -26.92 29.22 -9.84
CA PRO A 454 -25.99 29.22 -8.71
C PRO A 454 -26.53 28.53 -7.42
N PHE A 455 -26.72 27.21 -7.45
CA PHE A 455 -26.97 26.43 -6.23
C PHE A 455 -26.15 25.14 -6.29
N GLU A 456 -25.15 25.05 -5.41
CA GLU A 456 -24.23 23.93 -5.33
C GLU A 456 -25.04 22.63 -5.23
N PRO A 457 -24.87 21.66 -6.15
CA PRO A 457 -25.48 20.34 -5.99
C PRO A 457 -25.09 19.82 -4.61
N LEU A 458 -26.04 19.14 -3.95
CA LEU A 458 -25.83 18.45 -2.67
C LEU A 458 -24.42 17.89 -2.70
N PRO A 459 -23.49 18.44 -1.90
CA PRO A 459 -22.10 18.10 -2.06
C PRO A 459 -22.04 16.66 -1.55
N LEU A 460 -21.97 15.74 -2.49
CA LEU A 460 -22.05 14.31 -2.29
C LEU A 460 -20.95 13.69 -3.14
N MET A 461 -20.23 12.77 -2.53
CA MET A 461 -19.20 12.00 -3.17
C MET A 461 -19.42 10.53 -2.80
N VAL A 462 -19.75 9.71 -3.80
CA VAL A 462 -19.89 8.26 -3.64
C VAL A 462 -18.68 7.59 -4.27
N LEU A 463 -17.83 7.00 -3.44
CA LEU A 463 -16.58 6.39 -3.85
C LEU A 463 -16.70 4.88 -3.81
N PRO A 464 -16.62 4.18 -4.96
CA PRO A 464 -16.63 2.73 -4.97
C PRO A 464 -15.32 2.21 -4.35
N ILE A 465 -15.45 1.29 -3.41
CA ILE A 465 -14.33 0.64 -2.69
C ILE A 465 -14.45 -0.88 -2.71
N GLY A 466 -15.48 -1.42 -3.37
CA GLY A 466 -15.73 -2.86 -3.47
C GLY A 466 -14.65 -3.65 -4.21
N ASP A 467 -13.71 -2.98 -4.89
CA ASP A 467 -12.54 -3.61 -5.51
C ASP A 467 -11.30 -3.66 -4.62
N ALA A 468 -11.40 -3.23 -3.35
CA ALA A 468 -10.39 -3.46 -2.32
C ALA A 468 -10.76 -4.64 -1.42
N PRO A 469 -9.78 -5.45 -0.98
CA PRO A 469 -9.99 -6.57 -0.06
C PRO A 469 -10.17 -6.10 1.39
N LEU A 470 -11.25 -5.36 1.68
CA LEU A 470 -11.48 -4.78 3.00
C LEU A 470 -12.19 -5.77 3.91
N THR A 471 -11.57 -6.05 5.07
CA THR A 471 -12.23 -6.69 6.21
C THR A 471 -12.95 -5.65 7.08
N PRO A 472 -13.86 -6.04 7.99
CA PRO A 472 -14.46 -5.09 8.92
C PRO A 472 -13.46 -4.31 9.78
N GLU A 473 -12.41 -4.99 10.26
CA GLU A 473 -11.31 -4.37 11.03
C GLU A 473 -10.55 -3.33 10.20
N SER A 474 -10.21 -3.71 8.96
CA SER A 474 -9.56 -2.82 8.00
C SER A 474 -10.44 -1.63 7.66
N LEU A 475 -11.75 -1.82 7.48
CA LEU A 475 -12.70 -0.75 7.20
C LEU A 475 -12.79 0.25 8.35
N LEU A 476 -12.85 -0.22 9.60
CA LEU A 476 -12.83 0.64 10.80
C LEU A 476 -11.52 1.40 10.92
N THR A 477 -10.40 0.72 10.70
CA THR A 477 -9.06 1.32 10.75
C THR A 477 -8.92 2.43 9.73
N VAL A 478 -9.28 2.17 8.47
CA VAL A 478 -9.31 3.17 7.40
C VAL A 478 -10.21 4.32 7.82
N THR A 479 -11.46 4.02 8.16
CA THR A 479 -12.44 5.03 8.57
C THR A 479 -11.88 5.93 9.66
N GLY A 480 -11.29 5.38 10.72
CA GLY A 480 -10.74 6.19 11.80
C GLY A 480 -9.60 7.12 11.37
N ARG A 481 -8.76 6.69 10.43
CA ARG A 481 -7.73 7.55 9.82
C ARG A 481 -8.35 8.64 8.96
N LEU A 482 -9.40 8.30 8.20
CA LEU A 482 -10.12 9.29 7.39
C LEU A 482 -10.65 10.40 8.28
N ILE A 483 -11.35 10.04 9.35
CA ILE A 483 -11.90 10.95 10.34
C ILE A 483 -10.85 11.94 10.86
N LYS A 484 -9.69 11.43 11.30
CA LYS A 484 -8.60 12.26 11.84
C LYS A 484 -8.05 13.25 10.83
N ALA A 485 -8.01 12.87 9.55
CA ALA A 485 -7.53 13.73 8.47
C ALA A 485 -8.59 14.73 7.98
N LEU A 486 -9.89 14.46 8.17
CA LEU A 486 -10.95 15.29 7.58
C LEU A 486 -10.95 16.76 7.98
N PRO A 487 -10.66 17.17 9.24
CA PRO A 487 -10.58 18.58 9.60
C PRO A 487 -9.56 19.38 8.78
N LEU A 488 -8.59 18.68 8.18
CA LEU A 488 -7.47 19.25 7.45
C LEU A 488 -7.74 19.29 5.94
N LEU A 489 -8.73 18.50 5.48
CA LEU A 489 -9.22 18.52 4.10
C LEU A 489 -10.19 19.69 3.89
N ASN A 490 -9.69 20.78 3.30
CA ASN A 490 -10.50 21.92 2.88
C ASN A 490 -11.57 21.46 1.85
N PRO A 491 -12.88 21.75 1.97
CA PRO A 491 -13.92 21.28 1.05
C PRO A 491 -13.89 21.90 -0.38
N SER A 492 -12.82 22.60 -0.77
CA SER A 492 -12.67 23.17 -2.11
C SER A 492 -12.82 22.13 -3.24
N PRO A 493 -13.26 22.51 -4.46
CA PRO A 493 -13.38 21.56 -5.58
C PRO A 493 -12.07 20.83 -5.91
N PHE A 494 -10.91 21.49 -5.78
CA PHE A 494 -9.60 20.88 -5.92
C PHE A 494 -9.35 19.78 -4.89
N SER A 495 -9.91 19.91 -3.69
CA SER A 495 -9.75 18.91 -2.65
C SER A 495 -10.47 17.62 -2.94
N ARG A 496 -11.52 17.59 -3.77
CA ARG A 496 -12.20 16.32 -4.08
C ARG A 496 -11.20 15.33 -4.67
N SER A 497 -10.38 15.79 -5.62
CA SER A 497 -9.35 14.97 -6.26
C SER A 497 -8.26 14.48 -5.30
N THR A 498 -7.73 15.37 -4.45
CA THR A 498 -6.74 14.99 -3.44
C THR A 498 -7.33 14.10 -2.36
N THR A 499 -8.59 14.30 -1.99
CA THR A 499 -9.36 13.47 -1.06
C THR A 499 -9.53 12.05 -1.61
N GLY A 500 -9.84 11.90 -2.91
CA GLY A 500 -9.90 10.57 -3.52
C GLY A 500 -8.56 9.83 -3.49
N LEU A 501 -7.44 10.53 -3.69
CA LEU A 501 -6.09 9.96 -3.62
C LEU A 501 -5.71 9.62 -2.17
N PHE A 502 -6.06 10.49 -1.22
CA PHE A 502 -5.94 10.25 0.20
C PHE A 502 -6.64 8.96 0.58
N PHE A 503 -7.88 8.79 0.15
CA PHE A 503 -8.69 7.62 0.44
C PHE A 503 -8.14 6.32 -0.13
N ALA A 504 -7.72 6.35 -1.40
CA ALA A 504 -7.06 5.19 -1.99
C ALA A 504 -5.83 4.78 -1.16
N SER A 505 -5.02 5.76 -0.74
CA SER A 505 -3.79 5.53 0.03
C SER A 505 -4.06 5.09 1.46
N ALA A 506 -5.06 5.68 2.13
CA ALA A 506 -5.49 5.29 3.46
C ALA A 506 -6.02 3.85 3.47
N MET A 507 -6.72 3.43 2.40
CA MET A 507 -7.14 2.03 2.21
C MET A 507 -5.95 1.10 1.97
N ALA A 508 -4.92 1.54 1.28
CA ALA A 508 -3.69 0.76 1.18
C ALA A 508 -2.92 0.68 2.50
N LEU A 509 -3.16 1.57 3.46
CA LEU A 509 -2.61 1.48 4.82
C LEU A 509 -3.65 0.92 5.81
N SER A 510 -4.53 0.01 5.39
CA SER A 510 -5.66 -0.45 6.21
C SER A 510 -5.31 -1.42 7.35
N ASP A 511 -4.04 -1.79 7.53
CA ASP A 511 -3.64 -2.77 8.54
C ASP A 511 -3.88 -2.22 9.95
N SER A 512 -4.49 -3.05 10.79
CA SER A 512 -4.83 -2.71 12.17
C SER A 512 -3.66 -2.90 13.14
N THR A 513 -2.63 -3.66 12.75
CA THR A 513 -1.47 -4.01 13.57
C THR A 513 -0.28 -3.08 13.34
N SER A 514 -0.15 -2.53 12.13
CA SER A 514 0.86 -1.52 11.78
C SER A 514 0.27 -0.43 10.88
N PRO A 515 0.54 0.86 11.17
CA PRO A 515 0.13 1.93 10.28
C PRO A 515 0.94 1.99 8.98
N TYR A 516 2.01 1.21 8.86
CA TYR A 516 2.96 1.26 7.75
C TYR A 516 2.93 0.02 6.85
N THR A 517 2.18 -1.03 7.19
CA THR A 517 1.93 -2.16 6.29
C THR A 517 1.13 -1.70 5.07
N VAL A 518 1.62 -2.03 3.89
CA VAL A 518 1.03 -1.61 2.61
C VAL A 518 0.27 -2.77 1.97
N HIS A 519 -1.00 -2.50 1.67
CA HIS A 519 -1.92 -3.33 0.90
C HIS A 519 -2.13 -2.74 -0.51
N PRO A 520 -2.75 -3.50 -1.42
CA PRO A 520 -3.10 -2.99 -2.74
C PRO A 520 -3.97 -1.74 -2.68
N LEU A 521 -3.67 -0.75 -3.52
CA LEU A 521 -4.56 0.40 -3.74
C LEU A 521 -5.88 -0.09 -4.37
N PRO A 522 -7.05 0.46 -4.00
CA PRO A 522 -8.30 0.16 -4.69
C PRO A 522 -8.21 0.66 -6.15
N PRO A 523 -8.19 -0.22 -7.17
CA PRO A 523 -7.79 0.18 -8.52
C PRO A 523 -8.66 1.29 -9.12
N LYS A 524 -9.98 1.23 -8.92
CA LYS A 524 -10.90 2.21 -9.50
C LYS A 524 -10.90 3.52 -8.76
N LEU A 525 -10.85 3.50 -7.43
CA LEU A 525 -10.76 4.71 -6.63
C LEU A 525 -9.48 5.46 -6.97
N TYR A 526 -8.34 4.77 -6.98
CA TYR A 526 -7.06 5.37 -7.34
C TYR A 526 -7.09 5.96 -8.76
N ALA A 527 -7.52 5.19 -9.75
CA ALA A 527 -7.59 5.66 -11.13
C ALA A 527 -8.60 6.81 -11.31
N ASN A 528 -9.71 6.83 -10.57
CA ASN A 528 -10.72 7.89 -10.61
C ASN A 528 -10.15 9.18 -10.01
N ALA A 529 -9.53 9.07 -8.84
CA ALA A 529 -8.95 10.19 -8.12
C ALA A 529 -7.81 10.84 -8.92
N ARG A 530 -6.94 10.02 -9.52
CA ARG A 530 -5.86 10.51 -10.37
C ARG A 530 -6.38 11.18 -11.65
N ALA A 531 -7.41 10.60 -12.28
CA ALA A 531 -8.05 11.22 -13.45
C ALA A 531 -8.74 12.54 -13.12
N ALA A 532 -9.44 12.61 -11.98
CA ALA A 532 -10.06 13.83 -11.46
C ALA A 532 -9.03 14.91 -11.12
N TYR A 533 -7.87 14.54 -10.57
CA TYR A 533 -6.81 15.50 -10.31
C TYR A 533 -6.26 16.13 -11.60
N GLN A 534 -6.06 15.31 -12.63
CA GLN A 534 -5.47 15.75 -13.90
C GLN A 534 -6.46 16.40 -14.87
N SER A 535 -7.74 16.50 -14.51
CA SER A 535 -8.76 17.04 -15.39
C SER A 535 -9.76 17.90 -14.63
N THR A 536 -10.07 19.06 -15.16
CA THR A 536 -11.06 19.98 -14.59
C THR A 536 -12.51 19.49 -14.74
N GLY A 537 -12.75 18.29 -15.29
CA GLY A 537 -14.08 17.81 -15.68
C GLY A 537 -14.42 16.36 -15.34
N VAL A 538 -13.55 15.61 -14.65
CA VAL A 538 -13.91 14.28 -14.15
C VAL A 538 -14.44 14.40 -12.73
N HIS A 539 -15.74 14.14 -12.55
CA HIS A 539 -16.35 14.07 -11.24
C HIS A 539 -15.93 12.78 -10.53
N LEU A 540 -15.51 12.91 -9.28
CA LEU A 540 -15.24 11.80 -8.39
C LEU A 540 -16.55 11.23 -7.87
N GLY A 541 -16.96 10.10 -8.44
CA GLY A 541 -18.06 9.30 -7.92
C GLY A 541 -19.29 9.23 -8.82
N ASP A 542 -20.11 8.24 -8.53
CA ASP A 542 -21.47 8.14 -9.05
C ASP A 542 -22.38 9.09 -8.25
N SER A 543 -23.45 9.61 -8.84
CA SER A 543 -24.46 10.32 -8.06
C SER A 543 -25.38 9.35 -7.32
N THR A 544 -25.32 8.06 -7.67
CA THR A 544 -26.22 7.04 -7.15
C THR A 544 -25.61 6.29 -5.97
N ILE A 545 -26.33 6.30 -4.84
CA ILE A 545 -26.04 5.43 -3.69
C ILE A 545 -26.69 4.08 -3.97
N SER A 546 -25.91 2.99 -3.91
CA SER A 546 -26.44 1.62 -4.00
C SER A 546 -25.99 0.82 -2.78
N VAL A 547 -26.85 0.66 -1.79
CA VAL A 547 -26.55 -0.16 -0.60
C VAL A 547 -26.94 -1.60 -0.90
N ALA A 548 -25.94 -2.47 -1.03
CA ALA A 548 -26.13 -3.87 -1.42
C ALA A 548 -26.32 -4.79 -0.21
N PRO A 549 -27.13 -5.87 -0.31
CA PRO A 549 -27.24 -6.87 0.73
C PRO A 549 -25.91 -7.56 1.03
N GLY A 550 -25.62 -7.80 2.31
CA GLY A 550 -24.40 -8.46 2.76
C GLY A 550 -23.12 -7.63 2.61
N LYS A 551 -23.23 -6.36 2.20
CA LYS A 551 -22.11 -5.42 2.12
C LYS A 551 -22.38 -4.18 2.95
N TRP A 552 -21.31 -3.55 3.37
CA TRP A 552 -21.32 -2.30 4.11
C TRP A 552 -21.03 -1.12 3.18
N SER A 553 -21.73 -0.01 3.40
CA SER A 553 -21.34 1.32 2.93
C SER A 553 -21.04 2.17 4.17
N VAL A 554 -20.03 3.02 4.09
CA VAL A 554 -19.73 3.95 5.19
C VAL A 554 -20.24 5.34 4.81
N LEU A 555 -21.14 5.89 5.61
CA LEU A 555 -21.68 7.24 5.45
C LEU A 555 -20.95 8.21 6.35
N PHE A 556 -20.40 9.28 5.77
CA PHE A 556 -19.84 10.43 6.45
C PHE A 556 -20.69 11.65 6.13
N ILE A 557 -21.13 12.37 7.17
CA ILE A 557 -21.80 13.66 7.03
C ILE A 557 -20.96 14.69 7.76
N GLN A 558 -20.18 15.47 7.01
CA GLN A 558 -19.33 16.51 7.56
C GLN A 558 -20.16 17.77 7.80
N VAL A 559 -20.24 18.21 9.06
CA VAL A 559 -20.97 19.42 9.44
C VAL A 559 -20.00 20.61 9.44
N LEU A 560 -20.23 21.56 8.55
CA LEU A 560 -19.36 22.72 8.35
C LEU A 560 -19.91 23.97 9.03
N LYS A 561 -19.03 24.76 9.66
CA LYS A 561 -19.33 26.15 10.09
C LYS A 561 -19.22 27.11 8.91
N GLN A 562 -19.74 28.32 9.07
CA GLN A 562 -19.39 29.46 8.24
C GLN A 562 -17.86 29.63 8.22
N GLY A 563 -17.25 29.61 7.03
CA GLY A 563 -15.80 29.57 6.84
C GLY A 563 -15.20 28.18 6.55
N PHE A 564 -16.03 27.17 6.28
CA PHE A 564 -15.62 25.82 5.85
C PHE A 564 -14.84 25.00 6.89
N SER A 565 -14.76 25.46 8.13
CA SER A 565 -14.21 24.66 9.23
C SER A 565 -15.19 23.58 9.65
N THR A 566 -14.72 22.35 9.83
CA THR A 566 -15.51 21.24 10.38
C THR A 566 -15.88 21.51 11.84
N VAL A 567 -17.16 21.39 12.19
CA VAL A 567 -17.68 21.53 13.57
C VAL A 567 -17.91 20.16 14.21
N GLY A 568 -18.21 19.17 13.38
CA GLY A 568 -18.41 17.80 13.78
C GLY A 568 -18.65 16.95 12.56
N MET A 569 -18.75 15.65 12.79
CA MET A 569 -18.97 14.70 11.72
C MET A 569 -19.92 13.61 12.21
N ARG A 570 -20.87 13.23 11.35
CA ARG A 570 -21.73 12.08 11.63
C ARG A 570 -21.28 10.86 10.82
N THR A 571 -21.28 9.69 11.46
CA THR A 571 -20.90 8.43 10.82
C THR A 571 -22.01 7.39 10.89
N ALA A 572 -22.17 6.59 9.83
CA ALA A 572 -23.06 5.44 9.86
C ALA A 572 -22.50 4.29 9.03
N PHE A 573 -22.77 3.06 9.44
CA PHE A 573 -22.53 1.86 8.65
C PHE A 573 -23.85 1.39 8.08
N LEU A 574 -23.94 1.33 6.76
CA LEU A 574 -25.17 1.03 6.05
C LEU A 574 -25.08 -0.33 5.39
N SER A 575 -26.13 -1.13 5.48
CA SER A 575 -26.27 -2.37 4.71
C SER A 575 -27.72 -2.51 4.25
N ALA A 576 -28.00 -3.44 3.35
CA ALA A 576 -29.36 -3.82 3.00
C ALA A 576 -29.64 -5.26 3.44
N ASN A 577 -30.88 -5.59 3.73
CA ASN A 577 -31.28 -6.99 3.87
C ASN A 577 -31.63 -7.59 2.50
N ASP A 578 -31.96 -8.89 2.46
CA ASP A 578 -32.31 -9.59 1.21
C ASP A 578 -33.54 -9.01 0.49
N LYS A 579 -34.36 -8.20 1.18
CA LYS A 579 -35.51 -7.49 0.61
C LYS A 579 -35.13 -6.10 0.07
N GLY A 580 -33.88 -5.69 0.20
CA GLY A 580 -33.40 -4.36 -0.15
C GLY A 580 -33.76 -3.27 0.87
N GLU A 581 -34.26 -3.64 2.06
CA GLU A 581 -34.56 -2.65 3.10
C GLU A 581 -33.26 -2.16 3.73
N LEU A 582 -33.13 -0.83 3.83
CA LEU A 582 -31.96 -0.17 4.38
C LEU A 582 -31.86 -0.40 5.89
N ARG A 583 -30.69 -0.88 6.29
CA ARG A 583 -30.24 -1.07 7.67
C ARG A 583 -29.14 -0.07 7.99
N VAL A 584 -29.26 0.60 9.14
CA VAL A 584 -28.30 1.59 9.63
C VAL A 584 -27.75 1.11 10.97
N CYS A 585 -26.43 1.08 11.10
CA CYS A 585 -25.73 0.70 12.32
C CYS A 585 -24.83 1.86 12.76
N ASP A 586 -24.83 2.13 14.06
CA ASP A 586 -23.78 2.93 14.69
C ASP A 586 -22.45 2.13 14.76
N SER A 587 -21.37 2.81 15.15
CA SER A 587 -20.05 2.19 15.21
C SER A 587 -19.97 1.01 16.21
N ALA A 588 -20.65 1.12 17.36
CA ALA A 588 -20.67 0.09 18.39
C ALA A 588 -21.38 -1.19 17.93
N THR A 589 -22.54 -1.04 17.28
CA THR A 589 -23.34 -2.12 16.70
C THR A 589 -22.57 -2.78 15.56
N PHE A 590 -21.97 -1.99 14.66
CA PHE A 590 -21.12 -2.52 13.60
C PHE A 590 -19.96 -3.36 14.17
N MET A 591 -19.25 -2.85 15.18
CA MET A 591 -18.15 -3.59 15.83
C MET A 591 -18.64 -4.89 16.49
N ALA A 592 -19.78 -4.86 17.19
CA ALA A 592 -20.34 -6.04 17.82
C ALA A 592 -20.71 -7.13 16.81
N GLU A 593 -21.36 -6.76 15.71
CA GLU A 593 -21.82 -7.70 14.69
C GLU A 593 -20.70 -8.27 13.83
N THR A 594 -19.64 -7.50 13.63
CA THR A 594 -18.50 -7.92 12.81
C THR A 594 -17.40 -8.60 13.62
N GLY A 595 -17.55 -8.71 14.94
CA GLY A 595 -16.52 -9.27 15.83
C GLY A 595 -15.32 -8.34 16.06
N SER A 596 -15.44 -7.05 15.73
CA SER A 596 -14.37 -6.05 15.80
C SER A 596 -14.37 -5.23 17.10
N THR A 597 -14.96 -5.74 18.19
CA THR A 597 -15.10 -5.01 19.47
C THR A 597 -13.78 -4.66 20.14
N HIS A 598 -12.70 -5.40 19.82
CA HIS A 598 -11.35 -5.10 20.27
C HIS A 598 -10.81 -3.75 19.75
N LEU A 599 -11.41 -3.16 18.71
CA LEU A 599 -11.06 -1.84 18.18
C LEU A 599 -11.80 -0.67 18.85
N SER A 600 -12.69 -0.95 19.82
CA SER A 600 -13.53 0.07 20.46
C SER A 600 -12.75 1.20 21.14
N SER A 601 -11.58 0.92 21.73
CA SER A 601 -10.70 1.95 22.30
C SER A 601 -10.12 2.88 21.23
N ASN A 602 -9.61 2.29 20.15
CA ASN A 602 -9.02 3.05 19.04
C ASN A 602 -10.08 3.93 18.37
N TRP A 603 -11.30 3.41 18.23
CA TRP A 603 -12.42 4.16 17.69
C TRP A 603 -12.85 5.31 18.61
N LYS A 604 -12.83 5.10 19.93
CA LYS A 604 -13.12 6.15 20.90
C LYS A 604 -12.10 7.29 20.82
N ASP A 605 -10.82 6.97 20.71
CA ASP A 605 -9.77 7.99 20.55
C ASP A 605 -9.98 8.81 19.26
N VAL A 606 -10.44 8.15 18.19
CA VAL A 606 -10.82 8.81 16.94
C VAL A 606 -12.02 9.73 17.16
N SER A 607 -13.10 9.24 17.78
CA SER A 607 -14.34 10.01 17.96
C SER A 607 -14.13 11.25 18.83
N ASP A 608 -13.32 11.09 19.88
CA ASP A 608 -13.00 12.16 20.83
C ASP A 608 -12.14 13.26 20.18
N SER A 609 -11.31 12.90 19.19
CA SER A 609 -10.42 13.85 18.51
C SER A 609 -11.11 14.78 17.50
N VAL A 610 -12.27 14.40 16.94
CA VAL A 610 -12.92 15.11 15.81
C VAL A 610 -14.40 15.46 16.07
N ASN A 611 -14.90 15.31 17.30
CA ASN A 611 -16.32 15.48 17.64
C ASN A 611 -17.22 14.66 16.68
N VAL A 612 -16.93 13.37 16.63
CA VAL A 612 -17.69 12.42 15.81
C VAL A 612 -18.88 11.91 16.60
N THR A 613 -20.06 11.96 15.99
CA THR A 613 -21.27 11.34 16.53
C THR A 613 -21.79 10.29 15.57
N ASP A 614 -22.31 9.18 16.09
CA ASP A 614 -22.98 8.22 15.22
C ASP A 614 -24.30 8.81 14.73
N CYS A 615 -24.59 8.55 13.46
CA CYS A 615 -25.83 8.96 12.82
C CYS A 615 -26.96 8.03 13.28
N ASP A 616 -28.04 8.59 13.82
CA ASP A 616 -29.23 7.81 14.09
C ASP A 616 -29.86 7.28 12.79
N GLU A 617 -30.67 6.23 12.94
CA GLU A 617 -31.31 5.51 11.84
C GLU A 617 -32.20 6.41 10.98
N GLU A 618 -32.93 7.34 11.60
CA GLU A 618 -33.83 8.27 10.93
C GLU A 618 -33.05 9.25 10.05
N THR A 619 -32.00 9.88 10.61
CA THR A 619 -31.12 10.81 9.89
C THR A 619 -30.46 10.16 8.67
N ALA A 620 -29.96 8.92 8.81
CA ALA A 620 -29.34 8.21 7.69
C ALA A 620 -30.36 7.81 6.61
N LYS A 621 -31.56 7.37 7.01
CA LYS A 621 -32.67 7.04 6.09
C LYS A 621 -33.15 8.27 5.33
N ASP A 622 -33.33 9.40 6.02
CA ASP A 622 -33.76 10.65 5.42
C ASP A 622 -32.72 11.20 4.46
N PHE A 623 -31.44 11.12 4.82
CA PHE A 623 -30.35 11.46 3.91
C PHE A 623 -30.39 10.63 2.61
N ILE A 624 -30.57 9.31 2.70
CA ILE A 624 -30.64 8.46 1.50
C ILE A 624 -31.87 8.79 0.65
N ARG A 625 -33.04 8.97 1.28
CA ARG A 625 -34.27 9.40 0.57
C ARG A 625 -34.09 10.72 -0.16
N LEU A 626 -33.40 11.67 0.47
CA LEU A 626 -33.08 12.97 -0.11
C LEU A 626 -32.18 12.82 -1.35
N VAL A 627 -31.17 11.95 -1.28
CA VAL A 627 -30.30 11.65 -2.43
C VAL A 627 -31.08 10.98 -3.56
N ASP A 628 -31.97 10.03 -3.25
CA ASP A 628 -32.83 9.38 -4.25
C ASP A 628 -33.82 10.36 -4.90
N LEU A 629 -34.35 11.31 -4.12
CA LEU A 629 -35.22 12.38 -4.62
C LEU A 629 -34.46 13.32 -5.57
N VAL A 630 -33.26 13.77 -5.18
CA VAL A 630 -32.41 14.65 -6.02
C VAL A 630 -31.99 13.97 -7.32
N ASN A 631 -31.76 12.66 -7.29
CA ASN A 631 -31.45 11.88 -8.49
C ASN A 631 -32.68 11.50 -9.33
N GLY A 632 -33.89 11.92 -8.94
CA GLY A 632 -35.13 11.58 -9.64
C GLY A 632 -35.50 10.10 -9.61
N LYS A 633 -34.95 9.33 -8.65
CA LYS A 633 -35.26 7.91 -8.45
C LYS A 633 -36.52 7.69 -7.62
N ALA A 634 -36.83 8.61 -6.70
CA ALA A 634 -38.04 8.58 -5.90
C ALA A 634 -39.16 9.40 -6.57
N SER A 635 -40.36 8.81 -6.72
CA SER A 635 -41.56 9.58 -7.04
C SER A 635 -41.95 10.43 -5.83
N THR A 636 -42.35 11.68 -6.04
CA THR A 636 -42.70 12.69 -5.02
C THR A 636 -43.93 12.38 -4.14
N ASN A 637 -44.42 11.13 -4.12
CA ASN A 637 -45.65 10.74 -3.43
C ASN A 637 -45.42 10.29 -1.99
#